data_AF-A0A2G9N6R9-F1
#
_entry.id   AF-A0A2G9N6R9-F1
#
_cell.length_a   1.000
_cell.length_b   1.000
_cell.length_c   1.000
_cell.angle_alpha   90.00
_cell.angle_beta   90.00
_cell.angle_gamma   90.00
#
_symmetry.space_group_name_H-M   'P 1'
#
loop_
_entity.id
_entity.type
_entity.pdbx_description
1 polymer ?
#
loop_
_entity_poly.entity_id
_entity_poly.type
_entity_poly.pdbx_seq_one_letter_code
_entity_poly.pdbx_strand_id
1 'polypeptide(L)'
;MSCSYATTGSFYSYLIIAAGRLWSEVLGENVRDFKPVHGVDYLVNLYSILGIPKEANQEQIKEAYRAQMKMYHPDVVSRAAPEIQKEAQRKSELIILAYKTLSNDKSKATYDALLKNFNPGLVSDTGSIKIDLMQKRVNIDNLVSGEGWGDKEKIIQTAKQLSGHDDEMFDIIANQYKEAENPPKKLKNAYRAALEKKNAYLDVLEGILWEDAGVSNQKGTSFMFNPEDHIDERKNQIKYTETEIAAGIEGIVLSLASGTTLKMLGQGGEIYDEKVAAENPIALKEKLTKIAVDRFKTHIPGLEKIAEERTEVMRELASLTEWEYYPTEQKPATSLTMVLEKGGNVSSVVAYLIKGDIVNMAQEQLGIKQGTSIDDLRSMKKDIDGFCAKGQSLVILHATSEPDITLQMGYVLNEHMNKLKGNADQ
;
A
#
# COMPACT_ATOMS: atom_id res chain seq x y z
N MET A 1 -15.12 20.21 -22.86
CA MET A 1 -14.91 20.04 -21.40
C MET A 1 -14.90 18.55 -21.10
N SER A 2 -14.13 18.13 -20.10
CA SER A 2 -13.70 16.76 -19.74
C SER A 2 -12.76 16.07 -20.73
N CYS A 3 -11.49 16.49 -20.70
CA CYS A 3 -10.38 15.71 -21.23
C CYS A 3 -10.01 14.63 -20.20
N SER A 4 -10.01 13.40 -20.67
CA SER A 4 -9.61 12.16 -20.02
C SER A 4 -8.17 12.19 -19.50
N TYR A 5 -8.00 12.03 -18.19
CA TYR A 5 -6.73 11.62 -17.58
C TYR A 5 -6.52 10.13 -17.82
N ALA A 6 -5.88 9.80 -18.92
CA ALA A 6 -5.31 8.48 -19.17
C ALA A 6 -3.87 8.71 -19.65
N THR A 7 -2.91 8.62 -18.74
CA THR A 7 -1.50 8.21 -18.94
C THR A 7 -0.65 8.61 -17.73
N THR A 8 -0.50 7.71 -16.76
CA THR A 8 0.69 7.51 -15.88
C THR A 8 0.55 6.24 -15.00
N GLY A 9 -0.44 5.37 -15.24
CA GLY A 9 -0.55 4.07 -14.58
C GLY A 9 0.32 2.99 -15.24
N SER A 10 1.64 3.15 -15.32
CA SER A 10 2.50 2.18 -16.05
C SER A 10 3.72 1.62 -15.31
N PHE A 11 4.06 2.08 -14.10
CA PHE A 11 5.13 1.43 -13.32
C PHE A 11 4.60 0.81 -12.03
N TYR A 12 3.73 1.50 -11.29
CA TYR A 12 3.06 0.95 -10.11
C TYR A 12 2.09 -0.20 -10.44
N SER A 13 1.38 -0.10 -11.56
CA SER A 13 0.52 -1.17 -12.08
C SER A 13 1.35 -2.35 -12.60
N TYR A 14 2.50 -2.13 -13.23
CA TYR A 14 3.38 -3.22 -13.67
C TYR A 14 4.11 -3.88 -12.50
N LEU A 15 4.50 -3.16 -11.45
CA LEU A 15 5.06 -3.74 -10.23
C LEU A 15 4.00 -4.44 -9.39
N ILE A 16 2.76 -3.95 -9.30
CA ILE A 16 1.67 -4.65 -8.61
C ILE A 16 1.15 -5.86 -9.41
N ILE A 17 1.12 -5.78 -10.75
CA ILE A 17 0.76 -6.93 -11.61
C ILE A 17 1.91 -7.93 -11.70
N ALA A 18 3.17 -7.48 -11.81
CA ALA A 18 4.34 -8.34 -11.79
C ALA A 18 4.54 -8.96 -10.42
N ALA A 19 4.40 -8.20 -9.33
CA ALA A 19 4.35 -8.74 -7.98
C ALA A 19 3.17 -9.71 -7.88
N GLY A 20 1.94 -9.36 -8.28
CA GLY A 20 0.78 -10.26 -8.28
C GLY A 20 0.99 -11.59 -9.03
N ARG A 21 1.73 -11.57 -10.14
CA ARG A 21 2.09 -12.75 -10.95
C ARG A 21 3.24 -13.55 -10.33
N LEU A 22 4.23 -12.84 -9.77
CA LEU A 22 5.35 -13.37 -9.00
C LEU A 22 4.87 -14.05 -7.69
N TRP A 23 3.90 -13.45 -7.01
CA TRP A 23 3.24 -13.96 -5.81
C TRP A 23 2.47 -15.26 -6.10
N SER A 24 2.05 -15.48 -7.36
CA SER A 24 1.36 -16.72 -7.76
C SER A 24 2.32 -17.84 -8.18
N GLU A 25 3.48 -17.51 -8.77
CA GLU A 25 4.44 -18.49 -9.28
C GLU A 25 5.43 -18.99 -8.20
N VAL A 26 5.81 -18.13 -7.25
CA VAL A 26 6.83 -18.45 -6.23
C VAL A 26 6.26 -19.21 -5.03
N LEU A 27 4.99 -18.97 -4.71
CA LEU A 27 4.38 -19.32 -3.41
C LEU A 27 3.41 -20.49 -3.44
N GLY A 28 3.31 -21.22 -4.56
CA GLY A 28 2.57 -22.49 -4.68
C GLY A 28 1.50 -22.71 -3.62
N GLU A 29 0.32 -22.10 -3.82
CA GLU A 29 -0.79 -22.00 -2.85
C GLU A 29 -0.35 -21.39 -1.50
N ASN A 30 -0.95 -20.24 -1.11
CA ASN A 30 -1.16 -19.76 0.28
C ASN A 30 -1.08 -18.23 0.48
N VAL A 31 -0.67 -17.41 -0.51
CA VAL A 31 -0.81 -15.92 -0.40
C VAL A 31 -2.28 -15.45 -0.52
N ARG A 32 -3.18 -16.38 -0.84
CA ARG A 32 -4.63 -16.14 -0.95
C ARG A 32 -5.45 -16.74 0.21
N ASP A 33 -4.79 -17.20 1.28
CA ASP A 33 -5.48 -17.89 2.38
C ASP A 33 -6.24 -16.97 3.33
N PHE A 34 -6.30 -15.68 2.99
CA PHE A 34 -7.22 -14.76 3.63
C PHE A 34 -8.65 -15.30 3.54
N LYS A 35 -9.21 -15.64 4.69
CA LYS A 35 -10.61 -16.01 4.86
C LYS A 35 -11.38 -14.76 5.28
N PRO A 36 -11.98 -14.02 4.34
CA PRO A 36 -12.75 -12.82 4.68
C PRO A 36 -13.84 -13.15 5.67
N VAL A 37 -14.00 -12.26 6.65
CA VAL A 37 -14.98 -12.39 7.71
C VAL A 37 -16.26 -11.67 7.30
N HIS A 38 -17.37 -12.42 7.26
CA HIS A 38 -18.68 -11.86 6.98
C HIS A 38 -19.07 -10.83 8.06
N GLY A 39 -19.53 -9.66 7.64
CA GLY A 39 -19.90 -8.54 8.52
C GLY A 39 -18.74 -7.62 8.90
N VAL A 40 -17.50 -7.99 8.56
CA VAL A 40 -16.29 -7.17 8.78
C VAL A 40 -15.66 -6.80 7.45
N ASP A 41 -15.26 -7.79 6.65
CA ASP A 41 -14.54 -7.58 5.37
C ASP A 41 -15.47 -7.49 4.17
N TYR A 42 -16.58 -8.21 4.23
CA TYR A 42 -17.61 -8.22 3.21
C TYR A 42 -18.96 -8.44 3.88
N LEU A 43 -20.02 -7.96 3.25
CA LEU A 43 -21.36 -8.09 3.80
C LEU A 43 -22.22 -8.87 2.82
N VAL A 44 -22.91 -9.91 3.28
CA VAL A 44 -23.90 -10.60 2.47
C VAL A 44 -25.23 -9.89 2.64
N ASN A 45 -25.89 -9.61 1.52
CA ASN A 45 -27.22 -9.06 1.52
C ASN A 45 -28.24 -10.15 1.90
N LEU A 46 -28.61 -10.20 3.19
CA LEU A 46 -29.51 -11.20 3.76
C LEU A 46 -30.90 -11.21 3.10
N TYR A 47 -31.37 -10.06 2.58
CA TYR A 47 -32.63 -9.99 1.83
C TYR A 47 -32.52 -10.71 0.49
N SER A 48 -31.41 -10.49 -0.23
CA SER A 48 -31.11 -11.19 -1.49
C SER A 48 -30.93 -12.70 -1.29
N ILE A 49 -30.35 -13.13 -0.16
CA ILE A 49 -30.23 -14.56 0.18
C ILE A 49 -31.59 -15.24 0.34
N LEU A 50 -32.55 -14.57 1.00
CA LEU A 50 -33.91 -15.10 1.12
C LEU A 50 -34.74 -14.89 -0.17
N GLY A 51 -34.26 -14.07 -1.10
CA GLY A 51 -34.96 -13.73 -2.34
C GLY A 51 -36.15 -12.80 -2.11
N ILE A 52 -36.07 -11.92 -1.12
CA ILE A 52 -37.16 -11.00 -0.72
C ILE A 52 -36.72 -9.54 -0.83
N PRO A 53 -37.67 -8.59 -1.01
CA PRO A 53 -37.36 -7.18 -0.94
C PRO A 53 -37.07 -6.74 0.51
N LYS A 54 -36.41 -5.59 0.68
CA LYS A 54 -36.06 -5.04 2.01
C LYS A 54 -37.30 -4.71 2.84
N GLU A 55 -38.39 -4.37 2.19
CA GLU A 55 -39.68 -4.01 2.76
C GLU A 55 -40.49 -5.23 3.24
N ALA A 56 -39.97 -6.45 3.07
CA ALA A 56 -40.66 -7.67 3.46
C ALA A 56 -41.03 -7.70 4.95
N ASN A 57 -42.26 -8.15 5.21
CA ASN A 57 -42.79 -8.34 6.55
C ASN A 57 -42.33 -9.67 7.18
N GLN A 58 -42.61 -9.86 8.46
CA GLN A 58 -42.16 -11.05 9.21
C GLN A 58 -42.73 -12.37 8.68
N GLU A 59 -43.95 -12.36 8.15
CA GLU A 59 -44.57 -13.54 7.54
C GLU A 59 -43.86 -13.94 6.25
N GLN A 60 -43.58 -12.98 5.38
CA GLN A 60 -42.84 -13.16 4.13
C GLN A 60 -41.42 -13.67 4.37
N ILE A 61 -40.72 -13.15 5.39
CA ILE A 61 -39.39 -13.62 5.79
C ILE A 61 -39.43 -15.11 6.18
N LYS A 62 -40.44 -15.50 6.97
CA LYS A 62 -40.61 -16.89 7.43
C LYS A 62 -40.99 -17.85 6.32
N GLU A 63 -41.84 -17.42 5.39
CA GLU A 63 -42.20 -18.20 4.20
C GLU A 63 -41.00 -18.40 3.29
N ALA A 64 -40.24 -17.33 3.00
CA ALA A 64 -39.04 -17.38 2.19
C ALA A 64 -37.97 -18.32 2.79
N TYR A 65 -37.73 -18.23 4.11
CA TYR A 65 -36.83 -19.14 4.82
C TYR A 65 -37.22 -20.61 4.61
N ARG A 66 -38.50 -20.96 4.79
CA ARG A 66 -38.99 -22.33 4.60
C ARG A 66 -38.82 -22.80 3.16
N ALA A 67 -39.13 -21.94 2.19
CA ALA A 67 -38.98 -22.25 0.76
C ALA A 67 -37.51 -22.51 0.38
N GLN A 68 -36.59 -21.65 0.83
CA GLN A 68 -35.17 -21.77 0.56
C GLN A 68 -34.55 -23.00 1.25
N MET A 69 -34.88 -23.23 2.53
CA MET A 69 -34.38 -24.41 3.25
C MET A 69 -34.84 -25.72 2.62
N LYS A 70 -36.06 -25.79 2.07
CA LYS A 70 -36.52 -26.99 1.37
C LYS A 70 -35.66 -27.36 0.16
N MET A 71 -34.96 -26.40 -0.44
CA MET A 71 -34.08 -26.62 -1.60
C MET A 71 -32.65 -26.98 -1.20
N TYR A 72 -32.13 -26.34 -0.15
CA TYR A 72 -30.72 -26.44 0.23
C TYR A 72 -30.45 -27.24 1.52
N HIS A 73 -31.47 -27.85 2.14
CA HIS A 73 -31.28 -28.65 3.35
C HIS A 73 -30.29 -29.81 3.12
N PRO A 74 -29.35 -30.07 4.03
CA PRO A 74 -28.36 -31.15 3.91
C PRO A 74 -28.98 -32.51 3.55
N ASP A 75 -30.13 -32.84 4.13
CA ASP A 75 -30.84 -34.09 3.83
C ASP A 75 -31.28 -34.22 2.37
N VAL A 76 -31.65 -33.10 1.73
CA VAL A 76 -32.12 -33.06 0.33
C VAL A 76 -30.96 -33.24 -0.64
N VAL A 77 -29.78 -32.71 -0.30
CA VAL A 77 -28.57 -32.77 -1.12
C VAL A 77 -27.62 -33.91 -0.73
N SER A 78 -27.97 -34.73 0.26
CA SER A 78 -27.13 -35.80 0.83
C SER A 78 -26.58 -36.81 -0.19
N ARG A 79 -27.24 -36.95 -1.35
CA ARG A 79 -26.83 -37.83 -2.46
C ARG A 79 -26.21 -37.09 -3.67
N ALA A 80 -26.05 -35.77 -3.59
CA ALA A 80 -25.47 -34.96 -4.66
C ALA A 80 -23.93 -35.09 -4.69
N ALA A 81 -23.30 -34.55 -5.74
CA ALA A 81 -21.84 -34.50 -5.81
C ALA A 81 -21.24 -33.68 -4.63
N PRO A 82 -20.02 -33.97 -4.15
CA PRO A 82 -19.41 -33.28 -3.00
C PRO A 82 -19.38 -31.76 -3.12
N GLU A 83 -19.17 -31.23 -4.33
CA GLU A 83 -19.19 -29.78 -4.57
C GLU A 83 -20.58 -29.17 -4.37
N ILE A 84 -21.63 -29.87 -4.81
CA ILE A 84 -23.02 -29.45 -4.63
C ILE A 84 -23.41 -29.51 -3.16
N GLN A 85 -22.96 -30.53 -2.43
CA GLN A 85 -23.17 -30.64 -0.99
C GLN A 85 -22.52 -29.47 -0.23
N LYS A 86 -21.27 -29.14 -0.57
CA LYS A 86 -20.54 -28.02 0.04
C LYS A 86 -21.21 -26.67 -0.23
N GLU A 87 -21.66 -26.44 -1.46
CA GLU A 87 -22.34 -25.19 -1.82
C GLU A 87 -23.73 -25.09 -1.18
N ALA A 88 -24.48 -26.19 -1.11
CA ALA A 88 -25.77 -26.24 -0.44
C ALA A 88 -25.63 -26.04 1.08
N GLN A 89 -24.61 -26.63 1.71
CA GLN A 89 -24.29 -26.38 3.11
C GLN A 89 -24.04 -24.88 3.34
N ARG A 90 -23.13 -24.29 2.56
CA ARG A 90 -22.81 -22.86 2.64
C ARG A 90 -24.04 -21.96 2.48
N LYS A 91 -24.90 -22.25 1.49
CA LYS A 91 -26.15 -21.52 1.29
C LYS A 91 -27.13 -21.71 2.44
N SER A 92 -27.28 -22.93 2.95
CA SER A 92 -28.18 -23.22 4.07
C SER A 92 -27.78 -22.48 5.34
N GLU A 93 -26.48 -22.36 5.63
CA GLU A 93 -25.96 -21.56 6.74
C GLU A 93 -26.30 -20.07 6.58
N LEU A 94 -26.13 -19.51 5.38
CA LEU A 94 -26.51 -18.14 5.08
C LEU A 94 -28.02 -17.90 5.17
N ILE A 95 -28.85 -18.87 4.76
CA ILE A 95 -30.31 -18.81 4.86
C ILE A 95 -30.75 -18.79 6.34
N ILE A 96 -30.14 -19.64 7.18
CA ILE A 96 -30.39 -19.67 8.63
C ILE A 96 -29.97 -18.34 9.26
N LEU A 97 -28.80 -17.81 8.90
CA LEU A 97 -28.31 -16.52 9.36
C LEU A 97 -29.27 -15.38 8.95
N ALA A 98 -29.71 -15.36 7.69
CA ALA A 98 -30.64 -14.37 7.19
C ALA A 98 -31.96 -14.38 7.98
N TYR A 99 -32.50 -15.57 8.24
CA TYR A 99 -33.70 -15.70 9.07
C TYR A 99 -33.44 -15.26 10.52
N LYS A 100 -32.37 -15.71 11.19
CA LYS A 100 -32.03 -15.32 12.57
C LYS A 100 -31.94 -13.80 12.73
N THR A 101 -31.28 -13.12 11.78
CA THR A 101 -31.07 -11.67 11.83
C THR A 101 -32.31 -10.87 11.44
N LEU A 102 -33.00 -11.23 10.35
CA LEU A 102 -34.12 -10.45 9.82
C LEU A 102 -35.44 -10.71 10.57
N SER A 103 -35.58 -11.87 11.22
CA SER A 103 -36.77 -12.24 11.99
C SER A 103 -36.93 -11.49 13.32
N ASN A 104 -35.83 -10.91 13.83
CA ASN A 104 -35.82 -10.14 15.06
C ASN A 104 -35.70 -8.65 14.74
N ASP A 105 -36.67 -7.83 15.14
CA ASP A 105 -36.71 -6.41 14.78
C ASP A 105 -35.48 -5.62 15.24
N LYS A 106 -34.91 -5.95 16.40
CA LYS A 106 -33.69 -5.30 16.90
C LYS A 106 -32.48 -5.67 16.04
N SER A 107 -32.29 -6.96 15.77
CA SER A 107 -31.19 -7.45 14.92
C SER A 107 -31.32 -6.95 13.47
N LYS A 108 -32.55 -6.89 12.94
CA LYS A 108 -32.86 -6.34 11.62
C LYS A 108 -32.48 -4.87 11.54
N ALA A 109 -32.86 -4.06 12.52
CA ALA A 109 -32.52 -2.63 12.55
C ALA A 109 -31.00 -2.40 12.60
N THR A 110 -30.27 -3.19 13.41
CA THR A 110 -28.80 -3.15 13.44
C THR A 110 -28.19 -3.53 12.09
N TYR A 111 -28.68 -4.60 11.48
CA TYR A 111 -28.22 -5.05 10.17
C TYR A 111 -28.52 -4.03 9.06
N ASP A 112 -29.69 -3.40 9.06
CA ASP A 112 -30.06 -2.38 8.08
C ASP A 112 -29.16 -1.13 8.18
N ALA A 113 -28.80 -0.74 9.41
CA ALA A 113 -27.83 0.33 9.64
C ALA A 113 -26.44 -0.05 9.13
N LEU A 114 -25.99 -1.29 9.39
CA LEU A 114 -24.73 -1.82 8.88
C LEU A 114 -24.72 -1.81 7.35
N LEU A 115 -25.74 -2.38 6.71
CA LEU A 115 -25.87 -2.46 5.24
C LEU A 115 -25.85 -1.08 4.57
N LYS A 116 -26.44 -0.07 5.20
CA LYS A 116 -26.44 1.31 4.70
C LYS A 116 -25.05 1.95 4.74
N ASN A 117 -24.26 1.64 5.76
CA ASN A 117 -22.95 2.25 6.00
C ASN A 117 -21.79 1.41 5.41
N PHE A 118 -22.06 0.20 4.92
CA PHE A 118 -21.06 -0.68 4.34
C PHE A 118 -20.68 -0.25 2.92
N ASN A 119 -19.43 -0.54 2.50
CA ASN A 119 -18.98 -0.28 1.13
C ASN A 119 -19.83 -1.09 0.13
N PRO A 120 -20.60 -0.46 -0.78
CA PRO A 120 -21.45 -1.16 -1.73
C PRO A 120 -20.70 -2.15 -2.64
N GLY A 121 -19.43 -1.86 -2.95
CA GLY A 121 -18.59 -2.75 -3.76
C GLY A 121 -18.33 -4.11 -3.10
N LEU A 122 -18.37 -4.16 -1.76
CA LEU A 122 -18.12 -5.34 -0.92
C LEU A 122 -19.40 -6.01 -0.40
N VAL A 123 -20.58 -5.56 -0.86
CA VAL A 123 -21.86 -6.21 -0.55
C VAL A 123 -22.15 -7.31 -1.58
N SER A 124 -22.45 -8.53 -1.13
CA SER A 124 -22.73 -9.69 -1.98
C SER A 124 -24.20 -10.10 -1.93
N ASP A 125 -24.87 -10.08 -3.08
CA ASP A 125 -26.27 -10.49 -3.19
C ASP A 125 -26.45 -12.01 -3.33
N THR A 126 -25.43 -12.72 -3.81
CA THR A 126 -25.47 -14.17 -4.06
C THR A 126 -24.93 -14.98 -2.87
N GLY A 127 -24.39 -14.28 -1.86
CA GLY A 127 -23.62 -14.89 -0.80
C GLY A 127 -22.21 -15.27 -1.21
N SER A 128 -21.76 -14.99 -2.44
CA SER A 128 -20.37 -15.19 -2.83
C SER A 128 -19.47 -14.28 -2.01
N ILE A 129 -18.34 -14.81 -1.57
CA ILE A 129 -17.32 -14.01 -0.89
C ILE A 129 -16.80 -12.91 -1.83
N LYS A 130 -16.67 -11.69 -1.32
CA LYS A 130 -16.06 -10.55 -2.04
C LYS A 130 -14.80 -10.09 -1.30
N ILE A 131 -13.70 -9.94 -2.03
CA ILE A 131 -12.40 -9.50 -1.49
C ILE A 131 -11.91 -8.34 -2.36
N ASP A 132 -11.70 -7.18 -1.76
CA ASP A 132 -10.97 -6.06 -2.38
C ASP A 132 -9.47 -6.30 -2.21
N LEU A 133 -8.81 -6.66 -3.31
CA LEU A 133 -7.37 -6.93 -3.36
C LEU A 133 -6.51 -5.68 -3.27
N MET A 134 -7.08 -4.47 -3.34
CA MET A 134 -6.34 -3.21 -3.32
C MET A 134 -6.42 -2.50 -1.96
N GLN A 135 -7.36 -2.88 -1.11
CA GLN A 135 -7.48 -2.32 0.23
C GLN A 135 -6.33 -2.81 1.11
N LYS A 136 -5.75 -1.91 1.92
CA LYS A 136 -4.90 -2.30 3.06
C LYS A 136 -5.69 -3.23 3.96
N ARG A 137 -5.11 -4.37 4.37
CA ARG A 137 -5.77 -5.30 5.28
C ARG A 137 -4.85 -5.71 6.42
N VAL A 138 -5.44 -5.89 7.60
CA VAL A 138 -4.80 -6.54 8.74
C VAL A 138 -5.37 -7.95 8.86
N ASN A 139 -4.52 -8.95 8.67
CA ASN A 139 -4.91 -10.35 8.76
C ASN A 139 -4.86 -10.82 10.22
N ILE A 140 -5.97 -10.59 10.93
CA ILE A 140 -6.13 -10.96 12.34
C ILE A 140 -6.03 -12.47 12.53
N ASP A 141 -6.53 -13.27 11.59
CA ASP A 141 -6.47 -14.74 11.68
C ASP A 141 -5.01 -15.20 11.71
N ASN A 142 -4.19 -14.74 10.76
CA ASN A 142 -2.76 -15.05 10.75
C ASN A 142 -2.10 -14.59 12.05
N LEU A 143 -2.35 -13.35 12.50
CA LEU A 143 -1.75 -12.83 13.73
C LEU A 143 -2.06 -13.68 14.96
N VAL A 144 -3.30 -14.16 15.09
CA VAL A 144 -3.78 -14.98 16.21
C VAL A 144 -3.36 -16.46 16.08
N SER A 145 -3.33 -17.00 14.87
CA SER A 145 -3.12 -18.43 14.62
C SER A 145 -1.68 -18.88 14.70
N GLY A 146 -0.71 -17.98 14.66
CA GLY A 146 0.69 -18.37 14.54
C GLY A 146 1.15 -18.61 13.09
N GLU A 147 0.23 -18.67 12.13
CA GLU A 147 0.55 -18.99 10.74
C GLU A 147 1.28 -17.80 10.11
N GLY A 148 2.43 -18.08 9.51
CA GLY A 148 3.28 -17.10 8.83
C GLY A 148 3.47 -17.51 7.38
N TRP A 149 4.28 -16.74 6.68
CA TRP A 149 4.71 -17.12 5.35
C TRP A 149 5.55 -18.40 5.43
N GLY A 150 5.60 -19.15 4.33
CA GLY A 150 6.46 -20.34 4.19
C GLY A 150 7.95 -19.99 4.33
N ASP A 151 8.81 -20.66 3.57
CA ASP A 151 10.25 -20.46 3.69
C ASP A 151 10.70 -19.00 3.40
N LYS A 152 10.94 -18.22 4.47
CA LYS A 152 11.37 -16.81 4.42
C LYS A 152 12.67 -16.63 3.62
N GLU A 153 13.53 -17.64 3.63
CA GLU A 153 14.82 -17.58 2.94
C GLU A 153 14.63 -17.64 1.42
N LYS A 154 13.69 -18.47 0.94
CA LYS A 154 13.29 -18.49 -0.47
C LYS A 154 12.74 -17.14 -0.93
N ILE A 155 12.02 -16.44 -0.06
CA ILE A 155 11.45 -15.12 -0.35
C ILE A 155 12.58 -14.08 -0.49
N ILE A 156 13.54 -14.06 0.44
CA ILE A 156 14.70 -13.16 0.38
C ILE A 156 15.52 -13.40 -0.90
N GLN A 157 15.74 -14.66 -1.27
CA GLN A 157 16.46 -15.01 -2.49
C GLN A 157 15.72 -14.52 -3.75
N THR A 158 14.40 -14.66 -3.77
CA THR A 158 13.56 -14.16 -4.86
C THR A 158 13.63 -12.63 -4.96
N ALA A 159 13.60 -11.92 -3.83
CA ALA A 159 13.75 -10.46 -3.81
C ALA A 159 15.10 -9.99 -4.39
N LYS A 160 16.18 -10.68 -4.05
CA LYS A 160 17.53 -10.43 -4.63
C LYS A 160 17.54 -10.66 -6.14
N GLN A 161 16.96 -11.77 -6.61
CA GLN A 161 16.91 -12.08 -8.04
C GLN A 161 16.17 -11.02 -8.87
N LEU A 162 15.05 -10.50 -8.36
CA LEU A 162 14.22 -9.54 -9.09
C LEU A 162 14.77 -8.12 -9.07
N SER A 163 15.28 -7.69 -7.91
CA SER A 163 15.97 -6.41 -7.81
C SER A 163 17.30 -6.42 -8.56
N GLY A 164 17.86 -7.61 -8.83
CA GLY A 164 19.21 -7.76 -9.35
C GLY A 164 20.27 -7.26 -8.37
N HIS A 165 19.92 -7.15 -7.09
CA HIS A 165 20.79 -6.79 -5.98
C HIS A 165 21.61 -7.98 -5.55
N ASP A 166 22.90 -7.73 -5.34
CA ASP A 166 23.87 -8.70 -4.87
C ASP A 166 24.73 -8.02 -3.82
N ASP A 167 24.75 -8.59 -2.60
CA ASP A 167 25.39 -7.95 -1.45
C ASP A 167 26.91 -7.81 -1.67
N GLU A 168 27.56 -8.86 -2.16
CA GLU A 168 29.01 -8.88 -2.38
C GLU A 168 29.43 -7.86 -3.46
N MET A 169 28.73 -7.85 -4.59
CA MET A 169 28.99 -6.90 -5.66
C MET A 169 28.69 -5.46 -5.22
N PHE A 170 27.63 -5.24 -4.44
CA PHE A 170 27.32 -3.93 -3.87
C PHE A 170 28.48 -3.44 -2.99
N ASP A 171 28.95 -4.28 -2.07
CA ASP A 171 30.02 -3.92 -1.13
C ASP A 171 31.33 -3.62 -1.87
N ILE A 172 31.66 -4.40 -2.91
CA ILE A 172 32.84 -4.14 -3.76
C ILE A 172 32.76 -2.76 -4.41
N ILE A 173 31.63 -2.44 -5.05
CA ILE A 173 31.45 -1.16 -5.75
C ILE A 173 31.42 0.00 -4.76
N ALA A 174 30.74 -0.17 -3.63
CA ALA A 174 30.63 0.83 -2.58
C ALA A 174 31.99 1.17 -1.97
N ASN A 175 32.79 0.16 -1.64
CA ASN A 175 34.14 0.37 -1.09
C ASN A 175 35.05 1.06 -2.10
N GLN A 176 35.05 0.62 -3.37
CA GLN A 176 35.83 1.28 -4.43
C GLN A 176 35.45 2.75 -4.61
N TYR A 177 34.15 3.07 -4.53
CA TYR A 177 33.69 4.45 -4.63
C TYR A 177 34.11 5.29 -3.41
N LYS A 178 33.93 4.75 -2.19
CA LYS A 178 34.23 5.46 -0.92
C LYS A 178 35.73 5.68 -0.69
N GLU A 179 36.59 4.79 -1.19
CA GLU A 179 38.05 4.92 -1.10
C GLU A 179 38.64 5.85 -2.17
N ALA A 180 37.90 6.16 -3.24
CA ALA A 180 38.38 7.01 -4.31
C ALA A 180 38.29 8.51 -3.94
N GLU A 181 39.43 9.21 -3.94
CA GLU A 181 39.49 10.65 -3.64
C GLU A 181 38.80 11.50 -4.75
N ASN A 182 38.80 11.02 -6.00
CA ASN A 182 38.07 11.62 -7.12
C ASN A 182 37.53 10.51 -8.06
N PRO A 183 36.36 9.92 -7.75
CA PRO A 183 35.86 8.76 -8.46
C PRO A 183 35.53 9.09 -9.94
N PRO A 184 36.00 8.29 -10.91
CA PRO A 184 35.69 8.51 -12.31
C PRO A 184 34.18 8.37 -12.56
N LYS A 185 33.65 9.12 -13.54
CA LYS A 185 32.20 9.12 -13.89
C LYS A 185 31.61 7.72 -14.06
N LYS A 186 32.38 6.78 -14.61
CA LYS A 186 31.97 5.38 -14.77
C LYS A 186 31.75 4.66 -13.42
N LEU A 187 32.62 4.90 -12.44
CA LEU A 187 32.51 4.33 -11.09
C LEU A 187 31.34 4.98 -10.33
N LYS A 188 31.17 6.29 -10.45
CA LYS A 188 30.01 7.01 -9.89
C LYS A 188 28.68 6.45 -10.41
N ASN A 189 28.58 6.23 -11.73
CA ASN A 189 27.40 5.64 -12.35
C ASN A 189 27.17 4.18 -11.91
N ALA A 190 28.24 3.39 -11.77
CA ALA A 190 28.15 2.01 -11.29
C ALA A 190 27.68 1.94 -9.84
N TYR A 191 28.20 2.81 -8.96
CA TYR A 191 27.78 2.90 -7.57
C TYR A 191 26.33 3.33 -7.44
N ARG A 192 25.91 4.34 -8.21
CA ARG A 192 24.51 4.75 -8.29
C ARG A 192 23.59 3.61 -8.70
N ALA A 193 23.91 2.87 -9.76
CA ALA A 193 23.12 1.72 -10.20
C ALA A 193 23.05 0.61 -9.14
N ALA A 194 24.13 0.41 -8.36
CA ALA A 194 24.14 -0.52 -7.25
C ALA A 194 23.20 -0.07 -6.11
N LEU A 195 23.17 1.22 -5.79
CA LEU A 195 22.25 1.80 -4.81
C LEU A 195 20.78 1.73 -5.25
N GLU A 196 20.48 1.96 -6.53
CA GLU A 196 19.13 1.80 -7.09
C GLU A 196 18.61 0.37 -6.89
N LYS A 197 19.46 -0.63 -7.15
CA LYS A 197 19.15 -2.06 -6.93
C LYS A 197 18.96 -2.37 -5.44
N LYS A 198 19.83 -1.85 -4.57
CA LYS A 198 19.70 -2.00 -3.12
C LYS A 198 18.40 -1.38 -2.59
N ASN A 199 18.02 -0.20 -3.08
CA ASN A 199 16.75 0.43 -2.72
C ASN A 199 15.54 -0.43 -3.15
N ALA A 200 15.57 -0.99 -4.38
CA ALA A 200 14.53 -1.88 -4.85
C ALA A 200 14.45 -3.18 -4.03
N TYR A 201 15.60 -3.75 -3.64
CA TYR A 201 15.66 -4.90 -2.74
C TYR A 201 15.03 -4.59 -1.37
N LEU A 202 15.40 -3.46 -0.76
CA LEU A 202 14.87 -3.04 0.54
C LEU A 202 13.36 -2.77 0.49
N ASP A 203 12.84 -2.19 -0.60
CA ASP A 203 11.39 -1.98 -0.79
C ASP A 203 10.63 -3.32 -0.83
N VAL A 204 11.15 -4.31 -1.54
CA VAL A 204 10.56 -5.66 -1.61
C VAL A 204 10.62 -6.33 -0.23
N LEU A 205 11.77 -6.28 0.44
CA LEU A 205 11.92 -6.82 1.80
C LEU A 205 10.99 -6.16 2.81
N GLU A 206 10.81 -4.84 2.73
CA GLU A 206 9.89 -4.11 3.59
C GLU A 206 8.47 -4.64 3.41
N GLY A 207 8.02 -4.82 2.16
CA GLY A 207 6.72 -5.39 1.84
C GLY A 207 6.53 -6.79 2.45
N ILE A 208 7.54 -7.66 2.33
CA ILE A 208 7.53 -9.00 2.91
C ILE A 208 7.41 -8.95 4.44
N LEU A 209 8.15 -8.06 5.10
CA LEU A 209 8.08 -7.93 6.56
C LEU A 209 6.72 -7.41 7.02
N TRP A 210 6.10 -6.47 6.28
CA TRP A 210 4.74 -6.01 6.59
C TRP A 210 3.72 -7.15 6.46
N GLU A 211 3.82 -7.94 5.40
CA GLU A 211 2.95 -9.08 5.17
C GLU A 211 3.14 -10.19 6.22
N ASP A 212 4.38 -10.47 6.62
CA ASP A 212 4.71 -11.40 7.71
C ASP A 212 4.23 -10.89 9.07
N ALA A 213 4.22 -9.57 9.25
CA ALA A 213 3.58 -8.90 10.37
C ALA A 213 2.04 -8.88 10.27
N GLY A 214 1.46 -9.57 9.29
CA GLY A 214 0.02 -9.71 9.11
C GLY A 214 -0.65 -8.49 8.48
N VAL A 215 0.09 -7.66 7.74
CA VAL A 215 -0.44 -6.45 7.10
C VAL A 215 -0.18 -6.49 5.60
N SER A 216 -1.25 -6.50 4.82
CA SER A 216 -1.18 -6.53 3.36
C SER A 216 -1.56 -5.21 2.72
N ASN A 217 -1.06 -4.99 1.50
CA ASN A 217 -1.27 -3.77 0.73
C ASN A 217 -0.97 -2.49 1.53
N GLN A 218 0.03 -2.56 2.40
CA GLN A 218 0.51 -1.39 3.11
C GLN A 218 0.95 -0.34 2.08
N LYS A 219 0.51 0.90 2.27
CA LYS A 219 0.92 1.99 1.39
C LYS A 219 2.44 2.17 1.47
N GLY A 220 3.12 1.87 0.37
CA GLY A 220 4.56 2.03 0.24
C GLY A 220 4.99 3.49 0.38
N THR A 221 6.26 3.68 0.71
CA THR A 221 6.90 5.00 0.86
C THR A 221 7.60 5.48 -0.40
N SER A 222 7.36 4.81 -1.53
CA SER A 222 8.00 5.08 -2.82
C SER A 222 7.88 6.54 -3.29
N PHE A 223 6.95 7.32 -2.73
CA PHE A 223 6.70 8.73 -3.06
C PHE A 223 7.13 9.75 -1.99
N MET A 224 8.05 9.41 -1.09
CA MET A 224 8.54 10.38 -0.11
C MET A 224 9.39 11.45 -0.77
N PHE A 225 9.21 12.69 -0.32
CA PHE A 225 10.00 13.84 -0.75
C PHE A 225 11.26 14.05 0.10
N ASN A 226 11.31 13.48 1.31
CA ASN A 226 12.40 13.64 2.26
C ASN A 226 12.72 12.29 2.93
N PRO A 227 13.96 11.77 2.79
CA PRO A 227 14.41 10.56 3.48
C PRO A 227 14.28 10.62 5.01
N GLU A 228 14.39 11.81 5.61
CA GLU A 228 14.25 11.96 7.07
C GLU A 228 12.83 11.66 7.55
N ASP A 229 11.83 11.95 6.72
CA ASP A 229 10.42 11.71 7.05
C ASP A 229 10.08 10.21 6.99
N HIS A 230 10.95 9.38 6.40
CA HIS A 230 10.71 7.95 6.23
C HIS A 230 10.53 7.22 7.55
N ILE A 231 11.46 7.45 8.48
CA ILE A 231 11.47 6.79 9.79
C ILE A 231 10.22 7.20 10.58
N ASP A 232 9.88 8.48 10.55
CA ASP A 232 8.70 8.99 11.25
C ASP A 232 7.40 8.47 10.63
N GLU A 233 7.32 8.41 9.30
CA GLU A 233 6.19 7.80 8.60
C GLU A 233 6.07 6.30 8.92
N ARG A 234 7.20 5.55 9.03
CA ARG A 234 7.15 4.15 9.48
C ARG A 234 6.61 4.03 10.90
N LYS A 235 7.12 4.83 11.83
CA LYS A 235 6.63 4.86 13.23
C LYS A 235 5.14 5.17 13.31
N ASN A 236 4.67 6.14 12.52
CA ASN A 236 3.25 6.49 12.43
C ASN A 236 2.42 5.33 11.89
N GLN A 237 2.89 4.66 10.84
CA GLN A 237 2.20 3.50 10.26
C GLN A 237 2.16 2.29 11.20
N ILE A 238 3.25 2.02 11.94
CA ILE A 238 3.30 0.99 12.99
C ILE A 238 2.25 1.29 14.05
N LYS A 239 2.23 2.52 14.58
CA LYS A 239 1.27 2.96 15.59
C LYS A 239 -0.18 2.85 15.10
N TYR A 240 -0.46 3.29 13.88
CA TYR A 240 -1.80 3.19 13.29
C TYR A 240 -2.22 1.72 13.12
N THR A 241 -1.31 0.86 12.69
CA THR A 241 -1.58 -0.57 12.52
C THR A 241 -1.93 -1.23 13.87
N GLU A 242 -1.24 -0.88 14.97
CA GLU A 242 -1.64 -1.37 16.31
C GLU A 242 -3.10 -1.03 16.64
N THR A 243 -3.55 0.18 16.29
CA THR A 243 -4.95 0.59 16.52
C THR A 243 -5.93 -0.16 15.62
N GLU A 244 -5.55 -0.45 14.37
CA GLU A 244 -6.36 -1.23 13.44
C GLU A 244 -6.48 -2.70 13.86
N ILE A 245 -5.39 -3.30 14.38
CA ILE A 245 -5.41 -4.65 14.95
C ILE A 245 -6.45 -4.74 16.07
N ALA A 246 -6.42 -3.79 17.01
CA ALA A 246 -7.36 -3.76 18.13
C ALA A 246 -8.83 -3.60 17.67
N ALA A 247 -9.07 -2.72 16.70
CA ALA A 247 -10.40 -2.51 16.13
C ALA A 247 -10.90 -3.74 15.36
N GLY A 248 -10.03 -4.40 14.58
CA GLY A 248 -10.35 -5.62 13.84
C GLY A 248 -10.74 -6.77 14.78
N ILE A 249 -10.01 -6.95 15.89
CA ILE A 249 -10.33 -7.96 16.91
C ILE A 249 -11.67 -7.68 17.57
N GLU A 250 -11.97 -6.43 17.88
CA GLU A 250 -13.30 -6.05 18.40
C GLU A 250 -14.42 -6.43 17.43
N GLY A 251 -14.25 -6.15 16.12
CA GLY A 251 -15.19 -6.56 15.10
C GLY A 251 -15.40 -8.08 15.03
N ILE A 252 -14.32 -8.86 15.14
CA ILE A 252 -14.41 -10.33 15.12
C ILE A 252 -15.08 -10.86 16.39
N VAL A 253 -14.74 -10.35 17.58
CA VAL A 253 -15.36 -10.77 18.83
C VAL A 253 -16.86 -10.46 18.84
N LEU A 254 -17.27 -9.29 18.36
CA LEU A 254 -18.69 -8.94 18.19
C LEU A 254 -19.40 -9.91 17.23
N SER A 255 -18.74 -10.27 16.13
CA SER A 255 -19.28 -11.21 15.15
C SER A 255 -19.44 -12.61 15.77
N LEU A 256 -18.41 -13.13 16.45
CA LEU A 256 -18.47 -14.40 17.19
C LEU A 256 -19.61 -14.40 18.21
N ALA A 257 -19.75 -13.33 19.01
CA ALA A 257 -20.82 -13.21 20.00
C ALA A 257 -22.23 -13.13 19.40
N SER A 258 -22.36 -12.68 18.14
CA SER A 258 -23.64 -12.63 17.43
C SER A 258 -24.05 -13.99 16.82
N GLY A 259 -23.14 -14.97 16.80
CA GLY A 259 -23.37 -16.28 16.21
C GLY A 259 -23.42 -16.26 14.68
N THR A 260 -22.80 -15.28 14.04
CA THR A 260 -22.38 -15.42 12.63
C THR A 260 -21.34 -16.55 12.60
N THR A 261 -21.59 -17.60 11.82
CA THR A 261 -20.80 -18.85 11.73
C THR A 261 -19.30 -18.61 11.48
N LEU A 262 -18.58 -18.24 12.53
CA LEU A 262 -17.16 -17.93 12.56
C LEU A 262 -16.51 -18.81 13.61
N LYS A 263 -15.37 -19.39 13.23
CA LYS A 263 -14.45 -20.08 14.14
C LYS A 263 -13.06 -19.54 13.85
N MET A 264 -12.35 -19.10 14.87
CA MET A 264 -10.93 -18.76 14.74
C MET A 264 -10.07 -19.86 15.34
N LEU A 265 -8.89 -20.05 14.77
CA LEU A 265 -7.88 -20.95 15.31
C LEU A 265 -6.83 -20.12 16.06
N GLY A 266 -6.57 -20.46 17.31
CA GLY A 266 -5.47 -19.92 18.09
C GLY A 266 -4.17 -20.68 17.86
N GLN A 267 -3.05 -20.03 18.19
CA GLN A 267 -1.69 -20.57 18.06
C GLN A 267 -1.47 -21.98 18.66
N GLY A 268 -2.25 -22.37 19.68
CA GLY A 268 -2.18 -23.69 20.31
C GLY A 268 -3.20 -24.72 19.78
N GLY A 269 -3.87 -24.44 18.66
CA GLY A 269 -5.00 -25.23 18.16
C GLY A 269 -6.33 -24.96 18.87
N GLU A 270 -6.38 -23.92 19.72
CA GLU A 270 -7.61 -23.46 20.37
C GLU A 270 -8.64 -23.03 19.33
N ILE A 271 -9.91 -23.42 19.49
CA ILE A 271 -10.99 -22.97 18.60
C ILE A 271 -11.81 -21.91 19.35
N TYR A 272 -11.84 -20.69 18.83
CA TYR A 272 -12.72 -19.63 19.33
C TYR A 272 -14.01 -19.60 18.51
N ASP A 273 -15.14 -19.85 19.17
CA ASP A 273 -16.46 -19.88 18.53
C ASP A 273 -17.50 -19.03 19.30
N GLU A 274 -18.76 -19.07 18.87
CA GLU A 274 -19.87 -18.33 19.50
C GLU A 274 -19.98 -18.61 21.01
N LYS A 275 -19.72 -19.84 21.46
CA LYS A 275 -19.85 -20.20 22.88
C LYS A 275 -18.76 -19.53 23.70
N VAL A 276 -17.52 -19.61 23.23
CA VAL A 276 -16.36 -19.00 23.90
C VAL A 276 -16.52 -17.48 23.97
N ALA A 277 -17.02 -16.86 22.89
CA ALA A 277 -17.28 -15.42 22.87
C ALA A 277 -18.44 -15.02 23.80
N ALA A 278 -19.51 -15.82 23.90
CA ALA A 278 -20.67 -15.52 24.73
C ALA A 278 -20.39 -15.60 26.23
N GLU A 279 -19.41 -16.41 26.67
CA GLU A 279 -19.04 -16.52 28.09
C GLU A 279 -18.44 -15.23 28.65
N ASN A 280 -17.46 -14.65 27.94
CA ASN A 280 -16.85 -13.37 28.33
C ASN A 280 -16.22 -12.64 27.12
N PRO A 281 -17.01 -11.82 26.39
CA PRO A 281 -16.53 -11.12 25.21
C PRO A 281 -15.37 -10.15 25.51
N ILE A 282 -15.39 -9.52 26.69
CA ILE A 282 -14.38 -8.51 27.09
C ILE A 282 -13.04 -9.20 27.31
N ALA A 283 -13.01 -10.27 28.10
CA ALA A 283 -11.79 -11.03 28.35
C ALA A 283 -11.23 -11.67 27.07
N LEU A 284 -12.11 -12.13 26.17
CA LEU A 284 -11.69 -12.68 24.88
C LEU A 284 -11.05 -11.59 24.00
N LYS A 285 -11.66 -10.40 23.91
CA LYS A 285 -11.09 -9.25 23.20
C LYS A 285 -9.70 -8.91 23.73
N GLU A 286 -9.55 -8.81 25.05
CA GLU A 286 -8.26 -8.49 25.68
C GLU A 286 -7.19 -9.56 25.40
N LYS A 287 -7.56 -10.85 25.52
CA LYS A 287 -6.65 -11.98 25.22
C LYS A 287 -6.18 -11.94 23.76
N LEU A 288 -7.11 -11.85 22.80
CA LEU A 288 -6.78 -11.86 21.37
C LEU A 288 -5.99 -10.62 20.97
N THR A 289 -6.35 -9.45 21.50
CA THR A 289 -5.62 -8.19 21.23
C THR A 289 -4.18 -8.31 21.69
N LYS A 290 -3.95 -8.85 22.89
CA LYS A 290 -2.60 -9.06 23.38
C LYS A 290 -1.80 -10.00 22.48
N ILE A 291 -2.36 -11.15 22.10
CA ILE A 291 -1.68 -12.13 21.22
C ILE A 291 -1.28 -11.48 19.89
N ALA A 292 -2.23 -10.81 19.22
CA ALA A 292 -2.00 -10.22 17.91
C ALA A 292 -1.00 -9.06 17.96
N VAL A 293 -1.12 -8.17 18.95
CA VAL A 293 -0.21 -7.04 19.13
C VAL A 293 1.20 -7.49 19.52
N ASP A 294 1.32 -8.44 20.46
CA ASP A 294 2.64 -8.96 20.87
C ASP A 294 3.36 -9.59 19.68
N ARG A 295 2.64 -10.30 18.82
CA ARG A 295 3.21 -10.86 17.60
C ARG A 295 3.54 -9.79 16.56
N PHE A 296 2.67 -8.82 16.31
CA PHE A 296 3.00 -7.71 15.42
C PHE A 296 4.29 -7.01 15.87
N LYS A 297 4.45 -6.80 17.19
CA LYS A 297 5.63 -6.19 17.79
C LYS A 297 6.93 -6.97 17.59
N THR A 298 6.91 -8.29 17.38
CA THR A 298 8.14 -9.04 17.09
C THR A 298 8.75 -8.67 15.72
N HIS A 299 7.97 -8.06 14.83
CA HIS A 299 8.40 -7.67 13.49
C HIS A 299 8.88 -6.21 13.41
N ILE A 300 8.54 -5.39 14.41
CA ILE A 300 8.89 -3.95 14.47
C ILE A 300 10.41 -3.72 14.31
N PRO A 301 11.31 -4.42 15.04
CA PRO A 301 12.74 -4.15 14.92
C PRO A 301 13.28 -4.40 13.50
N GLY A 302 12.72 -5.37 12.78
CA GLY A 302 13.08 -5.64 11.39
C GLY A 302 12.60 -4.53 10.46
N LEU A 303 11.36 -4.06 10.64
CA LEU A 303 10.80 -2.94 9.86
C LEU A 303 11.57 -1.64 10.10
N GLU A 304 11.92 -1.33 11.34
CA GLU A 304 12.73 -0.16 11.70
C GLU A 304 14.12 -0.22 11.07
N LYS A 305 14.78 -1.39 11.15
CA LYS A 305 16.10 -1.59 10.53
C LYS A 305 16.06 -1.38 9.01
N ILE A 306 15.08 -1.95 8.32
CA ILE A 306 14.92 -1.74 6.86
C ILE A 306 14.68 -0.25 6.56
N ALA A 307 13.88 0.41 7.40
CA ALA A 307 13.60 1.83 7.23
C ALA A 307 14.87 2.68 7.31
N GLU A 308 15.72 2.42 8.30
CA GLU A 308 17.00 3.08 8.50
C GLU A 308 17.96 2.83 7.33
N GLU A 309 18.14 1.55 6.93
CA GLU A 309 19.01 1.18 5.82
C GLU A 309 18.55 1.82 4.51
N ARG A 310 17.23 1.82 4.25
CA ARG A 310 16.65 2.41 3.05
C ARG A 310 16.78 3.93 3.06
N THR A 311 16.59 4.57 4.21
CA THR A 311 16.83 6.02 4.36
C THR A 311 18.26 6.40 4.03
N GLU A 312 19.25 5.62 4.49
CA GLU A 312 20.65 5.87 4.17
C GLU A 312 20.94 5.70 2.67
N VAL A 313 20.43 4.63 2.05
CA VAL A 313 20.54 4.43 0.59
C VAL A 313 19.93 5.61 -0.18
N MET A 314 18.77 6.11 0.27
CA MET A 314 18.13 7.28 -0.33
C MET A 314 18.96 8.56 -0.17
N ARG A 315 19.60 8.78 0.99
CA ARG A 315 20.54 9.90 1.19
C ARG A 315 21.75 9.80 0.27
N GLU A 316 22.34 8.62 0.16
CA GLU A 316 23.50 8.41 -0.72
C GLU A 316 23.11 8.67 -2.19
N LEU A 317 21.96 8.16 -2.67
CA LEU A 317 21.44 8.43 -4.02
C LEU A 317 21.23 9.93 -4.28
N ALA A 318 20.67 10.65 -3.31
CA ALA A 318 20.50 12.09 -3.39
C ALA A 318 21.86 12.81 -3.50
N SER A 319 22.87 12.38 -2.73
CA SER A 319 24.22 12.97 -2.76
C SER A 319 24.94 12.75 -4.10
N LEU A 320 24.66 11.64 -4.79
CA LEU A 320 25.26 11.31 -6.08
C LEU A 320 24.64 12.08 -7.24
N THR A 321 23.48 12.71 -7.03
CA THR A 321 22.77 13.31 -8.14
C THR A 321 23.28 14.71 -8.44
N GLU A 322 23.76 14.83 -9.66
CA GLU A 322 24.19 16.11 -10.21
C GLU A 322 22.96 16.96 -10.51
N TRP A 323 23.12 18.27 -10.35
CA TRP A 323 22.14 19.24 -10.79
C TRP A 323 22.84 20.52 -11.25
N GLU A 324 22.21 21.20 -12.20
CA GLU A 324 22.65 22.51 -12.67
C GLU A 324 21.64 23.56 -12.21
N TYR A 325 22.15 24.70 -11.75
CA TYR A 325 21.31 25.77 -11.23
C TYR A 325 21.61 27.09 -11.91
N TYR A 326 20.56 27.68 -12.45
CA TYR A 326 20.56 28.98 -13.09
C TYR A 326 19.64 29.90 -12.26
N PRO A 327 20.21 30.70 -11.34
CA PRO A 327 19.43 31.57 -10.46
C PRO A 327 18.86 32.77 -11.23
N THR A 328 17.70 33.24 -10.79
CA THR A 328 17.19 34.56 -11.21
C THR A 328 18.06 35.69 -10.66
N GLU A 329 18.18 36.78 -11.42
CA GLU A 329 18.82 38.01 -10.99
C GLU A 329 17.83 38.99 -10.31
N GLN A 330 16.52 38.78 -10.45
CA GLN A 330 15.49 39.62 -9.82
C GLN A 330 15.03 39.09 -8.45
N LYS A 331 14.83 40.00 -7.49
CA LYS A 331 14.19 39.74 -6.19
C LYS A 331 12.75 40.29 -6.16
N PRO A 332 11.76 39.53 -5.62
CA PRO A 332 11.84 38.12 -5.24
C PRO A 332 11.68 37.18 -6.45
N ALA A 333 12.43 36.09 -6.44
CA ALA A 333 12.22 34.97 -7.36
C ALA A 333 10.78 34.43 -7.19
N THR A 334 9.94 34.57 -8.21
CA THR A 334 8.52 34.17 -8.11
C THR A 334 8.21 32.88 -8.84
N SER A 335 9.16 32.30 -9.57
CA SER A 335 8.97 31.00 -10.23
C SER A 335 10.26 30.17 -10.36
N LEU A 336 10.09 28.85 -10.26
CA LEU A 336 11.13 27.84 -10.41
C LEU A 336 10.69 26.84 -11.47
N THR A 337 11.50 26.63 -12.50
CA THR A 337 11.31 25.55 -13.48
C THR A 337 12.34 24.48 -13.23
N MET A 338 11.87 23.24 -13.10
CA MET A 338 12.71 22.06 -12.96
C MET A 338 12.65 21.25 -14.26
N VAL A 339 13.82 20.91 -14.78
CA VAL A 339 13.99 20.06 -15.94
C VAL A 339 14.60 18.77 -15.48
N LEU A 340 13.98 17.65 -15.83
CA LEU A 340 14.44 16.34 -15.40
C LEU A 340 15.08 15.60 -16.56
N GLU A 341 16.37 15.31 -16.47
CA GLU A 341 17.09 14.52 -17.47
C GLU A 341 16.97 13.03 -17.16
N LYS A 342 16.61 12.22 -18.17
CA LYS A 342 16.82 10.77 -18.16
C LYS A 342 17.52 10.32 -19.44
N GLY A 343 18.69 9.69 -19.30
CA GLY A 343 19.43 9.13 -20.43
C GLY A 343 19.88 10.16 -21.47
N GLY A 344 20.32 11.35 -21.03
CA GLY A 344 20.79 12.42 -21.93
C GLY A 344 19.69 13.31 -22.51
N ASN A 345 18.41 13.02 -22.24
CA ASN A 345 17.27 13.78 -22.77
C ASN A 345 16.35 14.27 -21.65
N VAL A 346 15.66 15.38 -21.91
CA VAL A 346 14.60 15.90 -21.05
C VAL A 346 13.45 14.92 -21.00
N SER A 347 13.20 14.37 -19.82
CA SER A 347 12.12 13.42 -19.54
C SER A 347 10.86 14.10 -19.02
N SER A 348 10.98 15.20 -18.28
CA SER A 348 9.86 15.97 -17.74
C SER A 348 10.30 17.40 -17.47
N VAL A 349 9.35 18.34 -17.53
CA VAL A 349 9.54 19.73 -17.13
C VAL A 349 8.40 20.13 -16.21
N VAL A 350 8.73 20.66 -15.05
CA VAL A 350 7.72 21.09 -14.06
C VAL A 350 8.04 22.51 -13.63
N ALA A 351 7.07 23.41 -13.81
CA ALA A 351 7.19 24.80 -13.39
C ALA A 351 6.32 25.08 -12.16
N TYR A 352 6.88 25.84 -11.22
CA TYR A 352 6.26 26.25 -9.98
C TYR A 352 6.27 27.77 -9.86
N LEU A 353 5.19 28.33 -9.31
CA LEU A 353 5.10 29.71 -8.84
C LEU A 353 5.18 29.70 -7.32
N ILE A 354 6.15 30.42 -6.77
CA ILE A 354 6.39 30.51 -5.32
C ILE A 354 5.96 31.91 -4.86
N LYS A 355 4.98 31.97 -3.96
CA LYS A 355 4.47 33.22 -3.35
C LYS A 355 4.40 33.05 -1.83
N GLY A 356 5.45 33.50 -1.14
CA GLY A 356 5.58 33.25 0.30
C GLY A 356 5.63 31.74 0.56
N ASP A 357 4.74 31.24 1.43
CA ASP A 357 4.65 29.82 1.77
C ASP A 357 3.78 28.99 0.78
N ILE A 358 3.24 29.63 -0.26
CA ILE A 358 2.34 28.98 -1.22
C ILE A 358 3.11 28.62 -2.50
N VAL A 359 3.09 27.34 -2.86
CA VAL A 359 3.67 26.81 -4.10
C VAL A 359 2.53 26.31 -5.01
N ASN A 360 2.40 26.90 -6.20
CA ASN A 360 1.42 26.49 -7.21
C ASN A 360 2.11 25.98 -8.47
N MET A 361 1.52 25.01 -9.17
CA MET A 361 1.99 24.65 -10.50
C MET A 361 1.75 25.79 -11.49
N ALA A 362 2.73 26.04 -12.35
CA ALA A 362 2.71 27.03 -13.40
C ALA A 362 2.89 26.38 -14.78
N GLN A 363 2.53 27.12 -15.83
CA GLN A 363 2.95 26.74 -17.18
C GLN A 363 4.42 27.11 -17.40
N GLU A 364 5.11 26.21 -18.08
CA GLU A 364 6.49 26.43 -18.50
C GLU A 364 6.57 27.56 -19.53
N GLN A 365 7.54 28.46 -19.38
CA GLN A 365 7.73 29.61 -20.27
C GLN A 365 8.94 29.47 -21.21
N LEU A 366 9.89 28.57 -20.91
CA LEU A 366 11.10 28.37 -21.72
C LEU A 366 10.85 27.52 -22.97
N GLY A 367 9.71 26.83 -23.05
CA GLY A 367 9.32 26.04 -24.22
C GLY A 367 10.14 24.76 -24.43
N ILE A 368 10.80 24.27 -23.39
CA ILE A 368 11.52 23.01 -23.34
C ILE A 368 10.51 21.87 -23.51
N LYS A 369 10.75 21.00 -24.48
CA LYS A 369 9.89 19.86 -24.73
C LYS A 369 10.51 18.59 -24.17
N GLN A 370 9.64 17.65 -23.81
CA GLN A 370 10.08 16.29 -23.56
C GLN A 370 10.79 15.75 -24.82
N GLY A 371 11.95 15.12 -24.62
CA GLY A 371 12.81 14.60 -25.68
C GLY A 371 13.88 15.58 -26.19
N THR A 372 13.91 16.84 -25.72
CA THR A 372 15.03 17.74 -26.01
C THR A 372 16.33 17.15 -25.43
N SER A 373 17.42 17.14 -26.19
CA SER A 373 18.73 16.71 -25.67
C SER A 373 19.24 17.71 -24.62
N ILE A 374 19.90 17.23 -23.58
CA ILE A 374 20.48 18.10 -22.56
C ILE A 374 21.62 18.95 -23.10
N ASP A 375 22.37 18.46 -24.09
CA ASP A 375 23.41 19.26 -24.73
C ASP A 375 22.79 20.39 -25.57
N ASP A 376 21.65 20.13 -26.23
CA ASP A 376 20.86 21.17 -26.92
C ASP A 376 20.34 22.19 -25.92
N LEU A 377 19.82 21.74 -24.77
CA LEU A 377 19.33 22.63 -23.71
C LEU A 377 20.46 23.52 -23.16
N ARG A 378 21.65 22.96 -22.89
CA ARG A 378 22.84 23.72 -22.48
C ARG A 378 23.30 24.71 -23.56
N SER A 379 23.08 24.39 -24.84
CA SER A 379 23.40 25.29 -25.95
C SER A 379 22.48 26.52 -26.03
N MET A 380 21.27 26.45 -25.43
CA MET A 380 20.31 27.56 -25.32
C MET A 380 20.69 28.62 -24.28
N LYS A 381 21.99 28.80 -24.00
CA LYS A 381 22.49 29.67 -22.92
C LYS A 381 21.86 31.06 -22.92
N LYS A 382 21.75 31.70 -24.10
CA LYS A 382 21.18 33.05 -24.23
C LYS A 382 19.69 33.10 -23.83
N ASP A 383 18.94 32.05 -24.11
CA ASP A 383 17.52 31.96 -23.76
C ASP A 383 17.35 31.66 -22.26
N ILE A 384 18.23 30.82 -21.68
CA ILE A 384 18.30 30.57 -20.24
C ILE A 384 18.64 31.86 -19.49
N ASP A 385 19.65 32.60 -19.94
CA ASP A 385 20.03 33.89 -19.33
C ASP A 385 18.87 34.90 -19.41
N GLY A 386 18.19 34.97 -20.56
CA GLY A 386 17.01 35.82 -20.76
C GLY A 386 15.79 35.42 -19.92
N PHE A 387 15.67 34.13 -19.58
CA PHE A 387 14.66 33.60 -18.67
C PHE A 387 14.98 33.93 -17.21
N CYS A 388 16.24 33.77 -16.81
CA CYS A 388 16.72 34.14 -15.49
C CYS A 388 16.61 35.65 -15.22
N ALA A 389 16.82 36.48 -16.24
CA ALA A 389 16.62 37.93 -16.17
C ALA A 389 15.17 38.36 -15.92
N LYS A 390 14.18 37.49 -16.18
CA LYS A 390 12.73 37.77 -16.01
C LYS A 390 12.17 37.38 -14.63
N GLY A 391 13.01 37.02 -13.65
CA GLY A 391 12.53 36.63 -12.32
C GLY A 391 12.31 35.13 -12.14
N GLN A 392 12.82 34.30 -13.05
CA GLN A 392 12.58 32.86 -13.07
C GLN A 392 13.88 32.09 -12.83
N SER A 393 13.84 31.02 -12.03
CA SER A 393 15.00 30.16 -11.83
C SER A 393 14.83 28.85 -12.59
N LEU A 394 15.93 28.30 -13.08
CA LEU A 394 15.96 27.00 -13.75
C LEU A 394 16.86 26.06 -12.96
N VAL A 395 16.34 24.87 -12.65
CA VAL A 395 17.14 23.77 -12.11
C VAL A 395 17.05 22.59 -13.08
N ILE A 396 18.19 22.02 -13.45
CA ILE A 396 18.25 20.78 -14.22
C ILE A 396 18.67 19.67 -13.27
N LEU A 397 17.85 18.62 -13.17
CA LEU A 397 18.09 17.45 -12.33
C LEU A 397 18.53 16.28 -13.20
N HIS A 398 19.72 15.74 -12.91
CA HIS A 398 20.26 14.58 -13.60
C HIS A 398 19.77 13.28 -12.91
N ALA A 399 18.46 13.02 -13.01
CA ALA A 399 17.76 11.94 -12.31
C ALA A 399 17.53 10.70 -13.22
N THR A 400 18.18 9.59 -12.92
CA THR A 400 18.13 8.37 -13.74
C THR A 400 16.94 7.45 -13.43
N SER A 401 16.33 7.58 -12.25
CA SER A 401 15.24 6.73 -11.78
C SER A 401 14.06 7.52 -11.18
N GLU A 402 12.85 6.95 -11.14
CA GLU A 402 11.67 7.60 -10.50
C GLU A 402 11.86 7.95 -9.00
N PRO A 403 12.56 7.12 -8.20
CA PRO A 403 12.93 7.49 -6.82
C PRO A 403 13.79 8.74 -6.77
N ASP A 404 14.75 8.91 -7.69
CA ASP A 404 15.60 10.11 -7.75
C ASP A 404 14.74 11.37 -7.95
N ILE A 405 13.73 11.31 -8.82
CA ILE A 405 12.81 12.43 -9.08
C ILE A 405 12.09 12.84 -7.80
N THR A 406 11.43 11.87 -7.17
CA THR A 406 10.49 12.15 -6.09
C THR A 406 11.22 12.59 -4.81
N LEU A 407 12.36 11.98 -4.51
CA LEU A 407 13.18 12.30 -3.34
C LEU A 407 14.01 13.59 -3.52
N GLN A 408 14.41 13.93 -4.75
CA GLN A 408 15.26 15.11 -4.97
C GLN A 408 14.48 16.40 -5.10
N MET A 409 13.21 16.34 -5.51
CA MET A 409 12.39 17.54 -5.58
C MET A 409 12.35 18.27 -4.22
N GLY A 410 12.27 17.54 -3.10
CA GLY A 410 12.31 18.11 -1.76
C GLY A 410 13.65 18.78 -1.42
N TYR A 411 14.77 18.07 -1.62
CA TYR A 411 16.12 18.60 -1.38
C TYR A 411 16.45 19.79 -2.26
N VAL A 412 16.15 19.72 -3.56
CA VAL A 412 16.42 20.77 -4.54
C VAL A 412 15.59 22.01 -4.22
N LEU A 413 14.32 21.84 -3.84
CA LEU A 413 13.49 22.95 -3.39
C LEU A 413 14.05 23.56 -2.10
N ASN A 414 14.43 22.76 -1.11
CA ASN A 414 15.01 23.26 0.14
C ASN A 414 16.34 23.97 -0.09
N GLU A 415 17.25 23.43 -0.89
CA GLU A 415 18.52 24.07 -1.28
C GLU A 415 18.28 25.34 -2.08
N HIS A 416 17.34 25.33 -3.03
CA HIS A 416 16.94 26.51 -3.77
C HIS A 416 16.45 27.62 -2.83
N MET A 417 15.59 27.27 -1.87
CA MET A 417 15.09 28.21 -0.86
C MET A 417 16.21 28.70 0.09
N ASN A 418 17.14 27.83 0.50
CA ASN A 418 18.28 28.20 1.32
C ASN A 418 19.23 29.16 0.60
N LYS A 419 19.54 28.93 -0.69
CA LYS A 419 20.38 29.82 -1.51
C LYS A 419 19.69 31.16 -1.80
N LEU A 420 18.37 31.18 -1.95
CA LEU A 420 17.61 32.44 -2.03
C LEU A 420 17.66 33.23 -0.71
N LYS A 421 17.59 32.55 0.44
CA LYS A 421 17.71 33.18 1.77
C LYS A 421 19.13 33.69 2.06
N GLY A 422 20.16 32.94 1.70
CA GLY A 422 21.57 33.36 1.87
C GLY A 422 21.94 34.60 1.03
N ASN A 423 21.20 34.87 -0.04
CA ASN A 423 21.33 36.09 -0.84
C ASN A 423 20.41 37.23 -0.37
N ALA A 424 19.57 37.04 0.65
CA ALA A 424 18.57 38.02 1.11
C ALA A 424 19.06 38.97 2.21
N ASP A 425 20.31 38.85 2.68
CA ASP A 425 20.95 39.79 3.63
C ASP A 425 21.61 41.02 2.94
N GLN A 426 21.27 41.28 1.68
CA GLN A 426 21.47 42.55 0.96
C GLN A 426 20.15 42.97 0.31
#